data_AF-A0A372BS31-F1
#
_entry.id   AF-A0A372BS31-F1
#
_cell.length_a   1.000
_cell.length_b   1.000
_cell.length_c   1.000
_cell.angle_alpha   90.00
_cell.angle_beta   90.00
_cell.angle_gamma   90.00
#
_symmetry.space_group_name_H-M   'P 1'
#
loop_
_entity.id
_entity.type
_entity.pdbx_description
1 polymer ?
#
loop_
_entity_poly.entity_id
_entity_poly.type
_entity_poly.pdbx_seq_one_letter_code
_entity_poly.pdbx_strand_id
1 'polypeptide(L)'
;MTSLALICTTGFAHEPYVAPVAYKTEQTQVTVIAGYAEEALNSEYALKDAKLTVITPKNELKTINSEAVHKSVTVFDIDLPEEGTYIVQTQASYPLKYVYDQKEWHLFVDMPADKAPPKAEREYLIPTDLETKTIKPEQVTREWILQSYLSKGKVSDIQLPNTPIKVSFSVHPNQIKAAQPVKLAITEKGQPLAYAEVNLREKGATDKQVKQFKAEKNGQVELRFPKAGEYLVEVTAPLNLKVKPKNQSYTIISLNVLAQ
;
A
#
# COMPACT_ATOMS: atom_id res chain seq x y z
N MET A 1 9.05 -32.68 3.18
CA MET A 1 9.49 -31.32 2.83
C MET A 1 8.26 -30.58 2.34
N THR A 2 7.66 -29.76 3.19
CA THR A 2 6.46 -28.98 2.88
C THR A 2 6.87 -27.81 1.99
N SER A 3 6.57 -27.89 0.69
CA SER A 3 6.68 -26.76 -0.23
C SER A 3 5.79 -25.63 0.26
N LEU A 4 6.42 -24.56 0.74
CA LEU A 4 5.78 -23.29 1.03
C LEU A 4 5.44 -22.66 -0.33
N ALA A 5 4.20 -22.82 -0.77
CA ALA A 5 3.69 -22.09 -1.93
C ALA A 5 3.79 -20.60 -1.61
N LEU A 6 4.70 -19.89 -2.30
CA LEU A 6 4.67 -18.44 -2.40
C LEU A 6 3.34 -18.11 -3.07
N ILE A 7 2.40 -17.56 -2.30
CA ILE A 7 1.19 -16.94 -2.85
C ILE A 7 1.64 -15.55 -3.27
N CYS A 8 2.02 -15.40 -4.54
CA CYS A 8 2.09 -14.10 -5.17
C CYS A 8 0.67 -13.54 -5.25
N THR A 9 0.51 -12.29 -4.82
CA THR A 9 -0.73 -11.52 -4.99
C THR A 9 -0.46 -10.38 -5.98
N THR A 10 0.27 -10.64 -7.06
CA THR A 10 0.60 -9.63 -8.09
C THR A 10 -0.53 -9.54 -9.09
N GLY A 11 -1.64 -8.94 -8.66
CA GLY A 11 -2.90 -8.89 -9.41
C GLY A 11 -3.22 -7.56 -10.11
N PHE A 12 -2.47 -6.49 -9.87
CA PHE A 12 -2.69 -5.20 -10.56
C PHE A 12 -1.36 -4.57 -10.91
N ALA A 13 -1.20 -4.26 -12.20
CA ALA A 13 -0.02 -3.57 -12.70
C ALA A 13 0.13 -2.15 -12.15
N HIS A 14 -0.89 -1.56 -11.51
CA HIS A 14 -0.82 -0.19 -10.99
C HIS A 14 -1.26 -0.10 -9.53
N GLU A 15 -0.30 0.12 -8.63
CA GLU A 15 -0.55 0.28 -7.20
C GLU A 15 -0.80 1.77 -6.86
N PRO A 16 -1.83 2.11 -6.07
CA PRO A 16 -2.07 3.48 -5.63
C PRO A 16 -1.05 3.91 -4.57
N TYR A 17 -0.67 5.19 -4.56
CA TYR A 17 0.18 5.75 -3.52
C TYR A 17 -0.16 7.21 -3.21
N VAL A 18 0.38 7.71 -2.09
CA VAL A 18 0.44 9.14 -1.75
C VAL A 18 1.81 9.47 -1.19
N ALA A 19 2.46 10.53 -1.65
CA ALA A 19 3.79 10.93 -1.20
C ALA A 19 3.97 12.45 -1.23
N PRO A 20 4.59 13.05 -0.20
CA PRO A 20 5.04 14.44 -0.28
C PRO A 20 6.25 14.54 -1.22
N VAL A 21 6.40 15.68 -1.90
CA VAL A 21 7.61 15.94 -2.71
C VAL A 21 8.85 16.18 -1.86
N ALA A 22 8.68 16.45 -0.57
CA ALA A 22 9.74 16.54 0.41
C ALA A 22 9.25 15.95 1.74
N TYR A 23 9.97 14.97 2.31
CA TYR A 23 9.60 14.32 3.59
C TYR A 23 10.07 15.13 4.81
N LYS A 24 10.99 16.07 4.59
CA LYS A 24 11.45 17.06 5.57
C LYS A 24 11.56 18.41 4.90
N THR A 25 11.10 19.47 5.56
CA THR A 25 11.12 20.83 5.01
C THR A 25 11.21 21.89 6.11
N GLU A 26 11.67 23.08 5.79
CA GLU A 26 11.52 24.29 6.63
C GLU A 26 10.39 25.21 6.11
N GLN A 27 9.84 24.87 4.93
CA GLN A 27 8.84 25.68 4.24
C GLN A 27 7.50 25.69 4.98
N THR A 28 6.70 26.71 4.69
CA THR A 28 5.34 26.86 5.25
C THR A 28 4.29 26.02 4.52
N GLN A 29 4.65 25.40 3.40
CA GLN A 29 3.79 24.53 2.61
C GLN A 29 4.60 23.41 1.96
N VAL A 30 3.93 22.34 1.53
CA VAL A 30 4.53 21.32 0.68
C VAL A 30 3.50 20.71 -0.26
N THR A 31 3.94 20.34 -1.45
CA THR A 31 3.13 19.56 -2.37
C THR A 31 3.08 18.09 -1.95
N VAL A 32 1.89 17.50 -2.01
CA VAL A 32 1.66 16.07 -1.89
C VAL A 32 1.03 15.56 -3.18
N ILE A 33 1.56 14.45 -3.69
CA ILE A 33 1.05 13.82 -4.92
C ILE A 33 0.41 12.47 -4.59
N ALA A 34 -0.63 12.11 -5.35
CA ALA A 34 -1.25 10.80 -5.31
C ALA A 34 -1.53 10.29 -6.72
N GLY A 35 -1.44 8.98 -6.91
CA GLY A 35 -1.72 8.35 -8.19
C GLY A 35 -1.50 6.85 -8.16
N TYR A 36 -1.66 6.23 -9.33
CA TYR A 36 -1.42 4.82 -9.57
C TYR A 36 -0.14 4.65 -10.37
N ALA A 37 0.67 3.65 -10.02
CA ALA A 37 1.98 3.43 -10.62
C ALA A 37 2.34 1.94 -10.71
N GLU A 38 2.95 1.52 -11.82
CA GLU A 38 3.57 0.20 -11.96
C GLU A 38 4.93 0.16 -11.27
N GLU A 39 5.77 1.15 -11.59
CA GLU A 39 7.00 1.41 -10.86
C GLU A 39 6.68 2.21 -9.58
N ALA A 40 7.14 1.71 -8.43
CA ALA A 40 6.82 2.33 -7.15
C ALA A 40 7.11 3.85 -7.15
N LEU A 41 6.11 4.65 -6.75
CA LEU A 41 6.17 6.12 -6.67
C LEU A 41 6.38 6.88 -8.00
N ASN A 42 6.23 6.21 -9.15
CA ASN A 42 6.30 6.82 -10.49
C ASN A 42 4.90 6.88 -11.13
N SER A 43 4.11 7.90 -10.77
CA SER A 43 2.71 8.02 -11.18
C SER A 43 2.47 7.96 -12.69
N GLU A 44 1.52 7.12 -13.10
CA GLU A 44 1.04 6.99 -14.49
C GLU A 44 -0.41 7.45 -14.66
N TYR A 45 -1.23 7.28 -13.61
CA TYR A 45 -2.62 7.71 -13.59
C TYR A 45 -2.96 8.46 -12.30
N ALA A 46 -3.75 9.52 -12.42
CA ALA A 46 -4.23 10.26 -11.27
C ALA A 46 -5.21 9.43 -10.41
N LEU A 47 -5.10 9.60 -9.09
CA LEU A 47 -6.11 9.09 -8.15
C LEU A 47 -7.31 10.04 -8.15
N LYS A 48 -8.33 9.70 -8.95
CA LYS A 48 -9.53 10.54 -9.12
C LYS A 48 -10.32 10.68 -7.83
N ASP A 49 -10.93 11.85 -7.65
CA ASP A 49 -11.82 12.18 -6.53
C ASP A 49 -11.18 12.00 -5.13
N ALA A 50 -9.85 11.93 -5.08
CA ALA A 50 -9.10 11.77 -3.85
C ALA A 50 -9.22 13.01 -2.97
N LYS A 51 -9.43 12.77 -1.67
CA LYS A 51 -9.30 13.77 -0.63
C LYS A 51 -8.12 13.41 0.26
N LEU A 52 -7.35 14.40 0.66
CA LEU A 52 -6.22 14.21 1.56
C LEU A 52 -6.64 14.54 2.98
N THR A 53 -6.54 13.58 3.88
CA THR A 53 -6.61 13.80 5.32
C THR A 53 -5.20 14.11 5.83
N VAL A 54 -5.04 15.25 6.49
CA VAL A 54 -3.80 15.67 7.14
C VAL A 54 -4.03 15.67 8.66
N ILE A 55 -3.19 14.94 9.37
CA ILE A 55 -3.13 14.93 10.84
C ILE A 55 -1.94 15.81 11.22
N THR A 56 -2.20 16.90 11.95
CA THR A 56 -1.17 17.86 12.36
C THR A 56 -0.30 17.33 13.50
N PRO A 57 0.84 17.99 13.82
CA PRO A 57 1.65 17.66 15.00
C PRO A 57 0.87 17.72 16.33
N LYS A 58 -0.25 18.46 16.37
CA LYS A 58 -1.18 18.52 17.51
C LYS A 58 -2.32 17.51 17.44
N ASN A 59 -2.29 16.57 16.49
CA ASN A 59 -3.31 15.56 16.23
C ASN A 59 -4.66 16.13 15.76
N GLU A 60 -4.67 17.32 15.17
CA GLU A 60 -5.86 17.87 14.52
C GLU A 60 -6.03 17.26 13.13
N LEU A 61 -7.26 16.90 12.78
CA LEU A 61 -7.61 16.36 11.47
C LEU A 61 -8.10 17.47 10.54
N LYS A 62 -7.48 17.59 9.37
CA LYS A 62 -7.92 18.48 8.29
C LYS A 62 -8.13 17.66 7.02
N THR A 63 -9.21 17.94 6.30
CA THR A 63 -9.44 17.37 4.96
C THR A 63 -9.18 18.42 3.91
N ILE A 64 -8.35 18.09 2.93
CA ILE A 64 -7.90 18.96 1.85
C ILE A 64 -8.38 18.35 0.53
N ASN A 65 -8.98 19.17 -0.32
CA ASN A 65 -9.33 18.77 -1.68
C ASN A 65 -8.09 18.87 -2.58
N SER A 66 -8.04 18.12 -3.67
CA SER A 66 -6.97 18.27 -4.66
C SER A 66 -6.98 19.68 -5.26
N GLU A 67 -5.81 20.29 -5.34
CA GLU A 67 -5.61 21.56 -6.05
C GLU A 67 -5.70 21.35 -7.56
N ALA A 68 -5.16 20.23 -8.05
CA ALA A 68 -5.21 19.84 -9.45
C ALA A 68 -5.31 18.32 -9.64
N VAL A 69 -5.99 17.93 -10.71
CA VAL A 69 -6.04 16.54 -11.20
C VAL A 69 -5.56 16.53 -12.64
N HIS A 70 -4.35 16.01 -12.86
CA HIS A 70 -3.80 15.80 -14.19
C HIS A 70 -4.13 14.39 -14.70
N LYS A 71 -3.66 14.02 -15.90
CA LYS A 71 -3.84 12.65 -16.40
C LYS A 71 -3.08 11.64 -15.55
N SER A 72 -1.85 11.98 -15.18
CA SER A 72 -0.93 11.07 -14.51
C SER A 72 -0.89 11.23 -13.00
N VAL A 73 -1.36 12.34 -12.42
CA VAL A 73 -1.17 12.63 -10.99
C VAL A 73 -2.27 13.53 -10.44
N THR A 74 -2.65 13.28 -9.19
CA THR A 74 -3.47 14.18 -8.36
C THR A 74 -2.55 14.96 -7.42
N VAL A 75 -2.73 16.27 -7.33
CA VAL A 75 -1.86 17.19 -6.59
C VAL A 75 -2.65 17.86 -5.48
N PHE A 76 -2.07 17.87 -4.28
CA PHE A 76 -2.52 18.61 -3.11
C PHE A 76 -1.43 19.60 -2.71
N ASP A 77 -1.81 20.77 -2.22
CA ASP A 77 -0.91 21.67 -1.51
C ASP A 77 -1.34 21.73 -0.05
N ILE A 78 -0.39 21.54 0.87
CA ILE A 78 -0.69 21.47 2.30
C ILE A 78 0.05 22.56 3.06
N ASP A 79 -0.68 23.28 3.90
CA ASP A 79 -0.10 24.26 4.82
C ASP A 79 0.53 23.56 6.03
N LEU A 80 1.70 24.07 6.42
CA LEU A 80 2.50 23.60 7.55
C LEU A 80 2.70 24.72 8.58
N PRO A 81 1.64 25.14 9.30
CA PRO A 81 1.73 26.24 10.27
C PRO A 81 2.56 25.89 11.52
N GLU A 82 2.81 24.61 11.78
CA GLU A 82 3.42 24.11 13.01
C GLU A 82 4.71 23.35 12.70
N GLU A 83 5.72 23.48 13.56
CA GLU A 83 6.84 22.54 13.55
C GLU A 83 6.39 21.17 14.06
N GLY A 84 6.96 20.10 13.49
CA GLY A 84 6.65 18.73 13.87
C GLY A 84 6.27 17.87 12.68
N THR A 85 5.74 16.69 12.97
CA THR A 85 5.39 15.68 11.98
C THR A 85 3.90 15.66 11.69
N TYR A 86 3.58 15.74 10.40
CA TYR A 86 2.27 15.57 9.83
C TYR A 86 2.14 14.15 9.27
N ILE A 87 0.97 13.54 9.46
CA ILE A 87 0.58 12.32 8.73
C ILE A 87 -0.35 12.76 7.61
N VAL A 88 -0.02 12.39 6.38
CA VAL A 88 -0.89 12.61 5.22
C VAL A 88 -1.48 11.27 4.78
N GLN A 89 -2.78 11.23 4.55
CA GLN A 89 -3.50 10.00 4.25
C GLN A 89 -4.55 10.22 3.16
N THR A 90 -4.69 9.29 2.24
CA THR A 90 -5.86 9.20 1.36
C THR A 90 -6.27 7.73 1.21
N GLN A 91 -7.30 7.47 0.41
CA GLN A 91 -7.86 6.14 0.25
C GLN A 91 -8.16 5.85 -1.22
N ALA A 92 -8.03 4.59 -1.59
CA ALA A 92 -8.45 4.06 -2.88
C ALA A 92 -9.23 2.77 -2.65
N SER A 93 -10.07 2.39 -3.60
CA SER A 93 -10.71 1.08 -3.58
C SER A 93 -10.89 0.53 -4.99
N TYR A 94 -10.88 -0.80 -5.10
CA TYR A 94 -11.09 -1.48 -6.36
C TYR A 94 -11.92 -2.76 -6.17
N PRO A 95 -13.00 -2.94 -6.96
CA PRO A 95 -13.81 -4.15 -6.88
C PRO A 95 -13.07 -5.34 -7.51
N LEU A 96 -13.01 -6.44 -6.78
CA LEU A 96 -12.49 -7.72 -7.25
C LEU A 96 -13.62 -8.72 -7.40
N LYS A 97 -13.42 -9.67 -8.33
CA LYS A 97 -14.29 -10.83 -8.49
C LYS A 97 -13.46 -12.08 -8.23
N TYR A 98 -14.03 -13.05 -7.56
CA TYR A 98 -13.43 -14.36 -7.35
C TYR A 98 -14.38 -15.46 -7.80
N VAL A 99 -13.86 -16.55 -8.33
CA VAL A 99 -14.61 -17.76 -8.66
C VAL A 99 -14.06 -18.94 -7.88
N TYR A 100 -14.93 -19.85 -7.48
CA TYR A 100 -14.52 -21.09 -6.83
C TYR A 100 -14.33 -22.18 -7.87
N ASP A 101 -13.10 -22.67 -8.01
CA ASP A 101 -12.70 -23.71 -8.95
C ASP A 101 -11.69 -24.65 -8.28
N GLN A 102 -11.71 -25.94 -8.61
CA GLN A 102 -10.74 -26.92 -8.10
C GLN A 102 -10.48 -26.89 -6.58
N LYS A 103 -11.52 -26.59 -5.79
CA LYS A 103 -11.52 -26.46 -4.32
C LYS A 103 -10.81 -25.21 -3.75
N GLU A 104 -10.45 -24.25 -4.59
CA GLU A 104 -9.86 -22.98 -4.20
C GLU A 104 -10.59 -21.81 -4.86
N TRP A 105 -10.45 -20.63 -4.27
CA TRP A 105 -10.93 -19.38 -4.84
C TRP A 105 -9.82 -18.77 -5.69
N HIS A 106 -10.17 -18.31 -6.88
CA HIS A 106 -9.25 -17.66 -7.79
C HIS A 106 -9.76 -16.27 -8.13
N LEU A 107 -8.85 -15.31 -8.27
CA LEU A 107 -9.20 -14.02 -8.86
C LEU A 107 -9.81 -14.28 -10.24
N PHE A 108 -10.90 -13.59 -10.54
CA PHE A 108 -11.63 -13.75 -11.79
C PHE A 108 -11.61 -12.45 -12.57
N VAL A 109 -11.11 -12.51 -13.79
CA VAL A 109 -11.16 -11.40 -14.72
C VAL A 109 -12.05 -11.76 -15.89
N ASP A 110 -13.10 -10.97 -16.06
CA ASP A 110 -14.06 -11.14 -17.14
C ASP A 110 -13.47 -10.58 -18.44
N MET A 111 -12.58 -11.36 -19.05
CA MET A 111 -11.94 -11.01 -20.33
C MET A 111 -11.99 -12.16 -21.34
N PRO A 112 -12.09 -11.84 -22.64
CA PRO A 112 -11.92 -12.81 -23.72
C PRO A 112 -10.54 -13.48 -23.73
N ALA A 113 -10.47 -14.74 -24.17
CA ALA A 113 -9.24 -15.53 -24.19
C ALA A 113 -8.15 -14.95 -25.09
N ASP A 114 -8.51 -14.28 -26.19
CA ASP A 114 -7.60 -13.60 -27.11
C ASP A 114 -6.95 -12.33 -26.53
N LYS A 115 -7.48 -11.82 -25.42
CA LYS A 115 -6.94 -10.66 -24.70
C LYS A 115 -6.19 -11.03 -23.41
N ALA A 116 -6.22 -12.31 -23.04
CA ALA A 116 -5.55 -12.82 -21.85
C ALA A 116 -4.17 -13.39 -22.22
N PRO A 117 -3.14 -13.18 -21.38
CA PRO A 117 -1.94 -13.99 -21.44
C PRO A 117 -2.26 -15.49 -21.28
N PRO A 118 -1.36 -16.38 -21.71
CA PRO A 118 -1.51 -17.82 -21.50
C PRO A 118 -1.79 -18.15 -20.03
N LYS A 119 -2.64 -19.16 -19.75
CA LYS A 119 -3.03 -19.54 -18.38
C LYS A 119 -1.83 -19.80 -17.46
N ALA A 120 -0.74 -20.34 -17.99
CA ALA A 120 0.49 -20.62 -17.24
C ALA A 120 1.25 -19.35 -16.79
N GLU A 121 0.94 -18.19 -17.37
CA GLU A 121 1.62 -16.91 -17.11
C GLU A 121 0.77 -15.97 -16.24
N ARG A 122 -0.39 -16.42 -15.74
CA ARG A 122 -1.33 -15.60 -14.97
C ARG A 122 -1.90 -16.32 -13.75
N GLU A 123 -2.19 -15.54 -12.71
CA GLU A 123 -2.66 -16.02 -11.40
C GLU A 123 -4.19 -15.90 -11.23
N TYR A 124 -4.88 -15.36 -12.23
CA TYR A 124 -6.34 -15.25 -12.28
C TYR A 124 -6.94 -16.23 -13.30
N LEU A 125 -8.24 -16.50 -13.17
CA LEU A 125 -9.03 -17.26 -14.13
C LEU A 125 -9.88 -16.30 -14.99
N ILE A 126 -10.13 -16.72 -16.23
CA ILE A 126 -11.05 -16.08 -17.16
C ILE A 126 -12.18 -17.07 -17.51
N PRO A 127 -13.28 -16.65 -18.17
CA PRO A 127 -14.42 -17.52 -18.45
C PRO A 127 -14.07 -18.86 -19.11
N THR A 128 -13.13 -18.88 -20.05
CA THR A 128 -12.74 -20.08 -20.80
C THR A 128 -11.91 -21.09 -20.00
N ASP A 129 -11.39 -20.70 -18.83
CA ASP A 129 -10.67 -21.63 -17.96
C ASP A 129 -11.59 -22.53 -17.14
N LEU A 130 -12.87 -22.15 -17.04
CA LEU A 130 -13.87 -22.80 -16.21
C LEU A 130 -14.69 -23.79 -17.03
N GLU A 131 -14.91 -24.98 -16.49
CA GLU A 131 -15.74 -26.01 -17.14
C GLU A 131 -17.24 -25.61 -17.17
N THR A 132 -17.68 -24.82 -16.19
CA THR A 132 -19.06 -24.36 -16.07
C THR A 132 -19.34 -23.17 -16.97
N LYS A 133 -20.46 -23.22 -17.71
CA LYS A 133 -20.98 -22.08 -18.48
C LYS A 133 -21.68 -21.03 -17.61
N THR A 134 -22.11 -21.41 -16.41
CA THR A 134 -22.77 -20.50 -15.46
C THR A 134 -21.76 -20.10 -14.39
N ILE A 135 -21.09 -18.97 -14.61
CA ILE A 135 -20.09 -18.42 -13.71
C ILE A 135 -20.79 -17.53 -12.69
N LYS A 136 -20.55 -17.76 -11.39
CA LYS A 136 -21.08 -16.96 -10.29
C LYS A 136 -19.93 -16.40 -9.45
N PRO A 137 -19.40 -15.22 -9.82
CA PRO A 137 -18.31 -14.63 -9.07
C PRO A 137 -18.77 -14.08 -7.72
N GLU A 138 -17.97 -14.27 -6.68
CA GLU A 138 -18.05 -13.53 -5.43
C GLU A 138 -17.38 -12.17 -5.61
N GLN A 139 -18.09 -11.09 -5.27
CA GLN A 139 -17.51 -9.75 -5.28
C GLN A 139 -16.93 -9.40 -3.93
N VAL A 140 -15.72 -8.86 -3.92
CA VAL A 140 -15.08 -8.31 -2.73
C VAL A 140 -14.46 -6.96 -3.09
N THR A 141 -14.31 -6.08 -2.10
CA THR A 141 -13.61 -4.81 -2.30
C THR A 141 -12.19 -4.92 -1.78
N ARG A 142 -11.22 -4.51 -2.59
CA ARG A 142 -9.88 -4.17 -2.11
C ARG A 142 -9.88 -2.70 -1.71
N GLU A 143 -9.43 -2.41 -0.50
CA GLU A 143 -9.37 -1.08 0.07
C GLU A 143 -7.93 -0.76 0.47
N TRP A 144 -7.43 0.38 0.02
CA TRP A 144 -6.11 0.87 0.38
C TRP A 144 -6.23 2.11 1.24
N ILE A 145 -5.55 2.08 2.38
CA ILE A 145 -5.14 3.27 3.10
C ILE A 145 -3.75 3.65 2.58
N LEU A 146 -3.65 4.81 1.94
CA LEU A 146 -2.39 5.36 1.45
C LEU A 146 -1.91 6.38 2.47
N GLN A 147 -0.68 6.25 2.95
CA GLN A 147 -0.15 7.09 4.02
C GLN A 147 1.27 7.54 3.70
N SER A 148 1.63 8.72 4.19
CA SER A 148 3.02 9.17 4.26
C SER A 148 3.21 10.10 5.45
N TYR A 149 4.47 10.36 5.78
CA TYR A 149 4.87 11.25 6.87
C TYR A 149 5.70 12.40 6.32
N LEU A 150 5.55 13.57 6.93
CA LEU A 150 6.26 14.79 6.57
C LEU A 150 6.63 15.51 7.86
N SER A 151 7.85 16.01 7.99
CA SER A 151 8.25 16.82 9.14
C SER A 151 8.66 18.23 8.74
N LYS A 152 8.09 19.24 9.40
CA LYS A 152 8.56 20.63 9.33
C LYS A 152 9.56 20.91 10.46
N GLY A 153 10.79 21.29 10.12
CA GLY A 153 11.87 21.54 11.07
C GLY A 153 12.35 20.27 11.75
N LYS A 154 11.66 19.88 12.83
CA LYS A 154 11.96 18.70 13.65
C LYS A 154 10.87 17.65 13.56
N VAL A 155 11.22 16.43 13.95
CA VAL A 155 10.21 15.38 14.19
C VAL A 155 9.48 15.63 15.50
N SER A 156 8.28 15.07 15.61
CA SER A 156 7.46 15.09 16.82
C SER A 156 6.84 13.70 16.99
N ASP A 157 6.31 13.42 18.18
CA ASP A 157 5.53 12.19 18.36
C ASP A 157 4.34 12.17 17.40
N ILE A 158 3.99 10.96 16.95
CA ILE A 158 2.88 10.73 16.03
C ILE A 158 1.84 9.82 16.68
N GLN A 159 0.56 10.17 16.53
CA GLN A 159 -0.56 9.29 16.86
C GLN A 159 -1.13 8.72 15.57
N LEU A 160 -0.97 7.40 15.38
CA LEU A 160 -1.49 6.76 14.17
C LEU A 160 -3.03 6.82 14.12
N PRO A 161 -3.61 7.13 12.94
CA PRO A 161 -5.06 7.16 12.77
C PRO A 161 -5.69 5.79 12.99
N ASN A 162 -7.01 5.77 13.18
CA ASN A 162 -7.75 4.53 13.31
C ASN A 162 -8.06 3.89 11.95
N THR A 163 -7.08 3.18 11.38
CA THR A 163 -7.19 2.45 10.12
C THR A 163 -7.41 0.95 10.37
N PRO A 164 -7.97 0.20 9.40
CA PRO A 164 -8.13 -1.26 9.52
C PRO A 164 -6.82 -1.97 9.85
N ILE A 165 -5.75 -1.67 9.10
CA ILE A 165 -4.39 -2.12 9.36
C ILE A 165 -3.55 -0.91 9.81
N LYS A 166 -2.93 -1.01 10.99
CA LYS A 166 -1.98 -0.02 11.50
C LYS A 166 -0.57 -0.59 11.50
N VAL A 167 0.39 0.23 11.07
CA VAL A 167 1.80 -0.11 11.01
C VAL A 167 2.56 0.90 11.87
N SER A 168 3.13 0.42 12.98
CA SER A 168 3.97 1.23 13.87
C SER A 168 5.44 0.90 13.63
N PHE A 169 6.27 1.93 13.44
CA PHE A 169 7.71 1.79 13.27
C PHE A 169 8.42 1.93 14.62
N SER A 170 9.49 1.15 14.84
CA SER A 170 10.33 1.27 16.04
C SER A 170 11.21 2.52 16.06
N VAL A 171 11.33 3.20 14.91
CA VAL A 171 12.03 4.46 14.72
C VAL A 171 11.03 5.42 14.07
N HIS A 172 11.12 6.72 14.38
CA HIS A 172 10.26 7.71 13.75
C HIS A 172 10.35 7.58 12.20
N PRO A 173 9.23 7.57 11.45
CA PRO A 173 9.24 7.30 10.01
C PRO A 173 10.18 8.20 9.19
N ASN A 174 10.27 9.49 9.55
CA ASN A 174 11.20 10.46 8.91
C ASN A 174 12.64 10.44 9.47
N GLN A 175 13.00 9.42 10.26
CA GLN A 175 14.36 9.22 10.79
C GLN A 175 14.92 7.83 10.47
N ILE A 176 14.23 7.06 9.63
CA ILE A 176 14.72 5.76 9.20
C ILE A 176 16.02 5.93 8.42
N LYS A 177 17.05 5.17 8.80
CA LYS A 177 18.37 5.18 8.15
C LYS A 177 18.65 3.88 7.42
N ALA A 178 19.37 3.97 6.31
CA ALA A 178 19.77 2.81 5.52
C ALA A 178 20.63 1.82 6.33
N ALA A 179 20.49 0.54 6.03
CA ALA A 179 21.10 -0.64 6.67
C ALA A 179 20.82 -0.83 8.18
N GLN A 180 20.13 0.11 8.84
CA GLN A 180 19.69 -0.06 10.21
C GLN A 180 18.41 -0.90 10.27
N PRO A 181 18.28 -1.80 11.25
CA PRO A 181 17.05 -2.55 11.43
C PRO A 181 15.91 -1.64 11.90
N VAL A 182 14.76 -1.77 11.26
CA VAL A 182 13.51 -1.13 11.67
C VAL A 182 12.49 -2.21 11.95
N LYS A 183 11.99 -2.28 13.18
CA LYS A 183 10.92 -3.22 13.54
C LYS A 183 9.58 -2.56 13.25
N LEU A 184 8.69 -3.30 12.59
CA LEU A 184 7.29 -2.94 12.44
C LEU A 184 6.45 -3.74 13.43
N ALA A 185 5.50 -3.09 14.08
CA ALA A 185 4.40 -3.74 14.76
C ALA A 185 3.12 -3.50 13.96
N ILE A 186 2.52 -4.59 13.46
CA ILE A 186 1.38 -4.57 12.56
C ILE A 186 0.16 -5.08 13.31
N THR A 187 -0.91 -4.29 13.29
CA THR A 187 -2.18 -4.65 13.93
C THR A 187 -3.32 -4.52 12.94
N GLU A 188 -4.31 -5.39 13.06
CA GLU A 188 -5.60 -5.26 12.41
C GLU A 188 -6.68 -5.08 13.49
N LYS A 189 -7.46 -4.00 13.41
CA LYS A 189 -8.52 -3.69 14.38
C LYS A 189 -8.05 -3.75 15.85
N GLY A 190 -6.81 -3.31 16.09
CA GLY A 190 -6.20 -3.26 17.42
C GLY A 190 -5.62 -4.57 17.94
N GLN A 191 -5.69 -5.67 17.18
CA GLN A 191 -5.04 -6.94 17.52
C GLN A 191 -3.80 -7.17 16.64
N PRO A 192 -2.75 -7.83 17.13
CA PRO A 192 -1.61 -8.18 16.30
C PRO A 192 -2.01 -8.97 15.04
N LEU A 193 -1.60 -8.51 13.86
CA LEU A 193 -1.89 -9.18 12.60
C LEU A 193 -0.83 -10.25 12.35
N ALA A 194 -1.09 -11.45 12.85
CA ALA A 194 -0.21 -12.60 12.66
C ALA A 194 0.04 -12.85 11.17
N TYR A 195 1.31 -13.06 10.79
CA TYR A 195 1.68 -13.46 9.44
C TYR A 195 1.31 -12.46 8.34
N ALA A 196 1.15 -11.17 8.69
CA ALA A 196 0.98 -10.09 7.74
C ALA A 196 2.04 -10.16 6.63
N GLU A 197 1.61 -9.95 5.39
CA GLU A 197 2.48 -9.85 4.23
C GLU A 197 2.97 -8.41 4.13
N VAL A 198 4.28 -8.24 3.95
CA VAL A 198 4.91 -6.92 3.81
C VAL A 198 5.75 -6.89 2.56
N ASN A 199 5.41 -5.99 1.65
CA ASN A 199 6.08 -5.80 0.38
C ASN A 199 6.85 -4.47 0.42
N LEU A 200 8.14 -4.52 0.14
CA LEU A 200 9.02 -3.35 0.11
C LEU A 200 9.54 -3.14 -1.31
N ARG A 201 9.27 -1.95 -1.87
CA ARG A 201 9.78 -1.53 -3.18
C ARG A 201 10.50 -0.19 -3.04
N GLU A 202 11.67 -0.08 -3.65
CA GLU A 202 12.34 1.22 -3.81
C GLU A 202 11.63 2.01 -4.92
N LYS A 203 11.66 3.33 -4.88
CA LYS A 203 11.20 4.17 -5.99
C LYS A 203 11.75 3.69 -7.33
N GLY A 204 10.88 3.55 -8.33
CA GLY A 204 11.22 3.04 -9.66
C GLY A 204 11.29 1.51 -9.77
N ALA A 205 11.14 0.77 -8.66
CA ALA A 205 11.11 -0.69 -8.70
C ALA A 205 9.74 -1.19 -9.15
N THR A 206 9.72 -2.19 -10.03
CA THR A 206 8.52 -2.92 -10.43
C THR A 206 8.17 -4.03 -9.43
N ASP A 207 7.01 -4.67 -9.59
CA ASP A 207 6.61 -5.83 -8.77
C ASP A 207 7.59 -7.00 -8.85
N LYS A 208 8.37 -7.12 -9.93
CA LYS A 208 9.39 -8.16 -10.07
C LYS A 208 10.60 -7.94 -9.16
N GLN A 209 10.77 -6.73 -8.63
CA GLN A 209 11.89 -6.32 -7.78
C GLN A 209 11.46 -6.16 -6.31
N VAL A 210 10.24 -6.59 -5.96
CA VAL A 210 9.70 -6.52 -4.60
C VAL A 210 10.53 -7.35 -3.63
N LYS A 211 10.81 -6.79 -2.46
CA LYS A 211 11.34 -7.53 -1.32
C LYS A 211 10.19 -7.91 -0.40
N GLN A 212 9.93 -9.20 -0.30
CA GLN A 212 8.82 -9.73 0.50
C GLN A 212 9.30 -10.11 1.90
N PHE A 213 8.50 -9.75 2.89
CA PHE A 213 8.67 -10.11 4.27
C PHE A 213 7.35 -10.64 4.80
N LYS A 214 7.44 -11.43 5.87
CA LYS A 214 6.27 -11.97 6.55
C LYS A 214 6.42 -11.70 8.04
N ALA A 215 5.39 -11.12 8.63
CA ALA A 215 5.36 -10.92 10.07
C ALA A 215 5.31 -12.25 10.82
N GLU A 216 5.81 -12.23 12.04
CA GLU A 216 5.68 -13.35 12.95
C GLU A 216 4.23 -13.48 13.47
N LYS A 217 3.98 -14.52 14.28
CA LYS A 217 2.68 -14.75 14.90
C LYS A 217 2.21 -13.56 15.78
N ASN A 218 3.15 -12.77 16.31
CA ASN A 218 2.88 -11.58 17.12
C ASN A 218 2.70 -10.29 16.30
N GLY A 219 2.61 -10.37 14.96
CA GLY A 219 2.47 -9.22 14.08
C GLY A 219 3.72 -8.35 13.96
N GLN A 220 4.90 -8.83 14.35
CA GLN A 220 6.16 -8.10 14.22
C GLN A 220 6.96 -8.57 13.00
N VAL A 221 7.68 -7.65 12.36
CA VAL A 221 8.64 -7.94 11.30
C VAL A 221 9.80 -6.96 11.37
N GLU A 222 11.01 -7.41 11.07
CA GLU A 222 12.19 -6.53 10.93
C GLU A 222 12.47 -6.26 9.45
N LEU A 223 12.57 -4.98 9.10
CA LEU A 223 12.95 -4.52 7.78
C LEU A 223 14.35 -3.92 7.81
N ARG A 224 15.08 -4.05 6.68
CA ARG A 224 16.34 -3.35 6.43
C ARG A 224 16.32 -2.72 5.04
N PHE A 225 16.41 -1.40 5.02
CA PHE A 225 16.46 -0.63 3.78
C PHE A 225 17.89 -0.64 3.23
N PRO A 226 18.15 -1.13 2.02
CA PRO A 226 19.51 -1.35 1.53
C PRO A 226 20.31 -0.05 1.32
N LYS A 227 19.65 1.04 0.93
CA LYS A 227 20.25 2.35 0.67
C LYS A 227 19.28 3.48 1.02
N ALA A 228 19.82 4.70 1.10
CA ALA A 228 19.01 5.90 1.19
C ALA A 228 18.15 6.08 -0.07
N GLY A 229 16.96 6.66 0.08
CA GLY A 229 16.01 6.84 -1.03
C GLY A 229 14.56 6.79 -0.60
N GLU A 230 13.66 6.90 -1.56
CA GLU A 230 12.22 6.76 -1.34
C GLU A 230 11.78 5.31 -1.51
N TYR A 231 10.85 4.87 -0.67
CA TYR A 231 10.34 3.50 -0.66
C TYR A 231 8.83 3.48 -0.49
N LEU A 232 8.21 2.43 -1.04
CA LEU A 232 6.84 2.03 -0.81
C LEU A 232 6.83 0.78 0.08
N VAL A 233 6.09 0.84 1.18
CA VAL A 233 5.85 -0.30 2.07
C VAL A 233 4.37 -0.64 2.03
N GLU A 234 4.01 -1.77 1.42
CA GLU A 234 2.65 -2.29 1.40
C GLU A 234 2.51 -3.37 2.49
N VAL A 235 1.41 -3.32 3.23
CA VAL A 235 1.08 -4.29 4.28
C VAL A 235 -0.35 -4.78 4.10
N THR A 236 -0.53 -6.10 4.13
CA THR A 236 -1.86 -6.74 4.07
C THR A 236 -1.94 -8.01 4.92
N ALA A 237 -3.16 -8.47 5.16
CA ALA A 237 -3.41 -9.76 5.80
C ALA A 237 -3.10 -10.92 4.83
N PRO A 238 -2.59 -12.06 5.32
CA PRO A 238 -2.31 -13.20 4.47
C PRO A 238 -3.57 -13.69 3.76
N LEU A 239 -3.48 -13.93 2.45
CA LEU A 239 -4.60 -14.41 1.67
C LEU A 239 -4.78 -15.93 1.81
N ASN A 240 -5.99 -16.37 2.13
CA ASN A 240 -6.33 -17.79 2.17
C ASN A 240 -7.39 -18.11 1.11
N LEU A 241 -6.93 -18.63 -0.02
CA LEU A 241 -7.78 -18.99 -1.15
C LEU A 241 -8.62 -20.25 -0.91
N LYS A 242 -8.41 -21.00 0.17
CA LYS A 242 -9.24 -22.16 0.52
C LYS A 242 -10.54 -21.78 1.20
N VAL A 243 -10.67 -20.53 1.64
CA VAL A 243 -11.88 -20.00 2.28
C VAL A 243 -12.50 -18.93 1.41
N LYS A 244 -13.81 -18.71 1.57
CA LYS A 244 -14.55 -17.68 0.85
C LYS A 244 -13.88 -16.31 1.03
N PRO A 245 -13.56 -15.59 -0.06
CA PRO A 245 -12.85 -14.31 0.02
C PRO A 245 -13.73 -13.27 0.71
N LYS A 246 -13.07 -12.30 1.33
CA LYS A 246 -13.67 -11.15 1.99
C LYS A 246 -13.02 -9.89 1.47
N ASN A 247 -13.57 -8.73 1.83
CA ASN A 247 -12.90 -7.46 1.59
C ASN A 247 -11.46 -7.49 2.10
N GLN A 248 -10.56 -6.92 1.33
CA GLN A 248 -9.14 -6.95 1.58
C GLN A 248 -8.70 -5.55 1.95
N SER A 249 -8.10 -5.39 3.13
CA SER A 249 -7.53 -4.12 3.57
C SER A 249 -6.02 -4.12 3.34
N TYR A 250 -5.52 -2.99 2.84
CA TYR A 250 -4.11 -2.73 2.62
C TYR A 250 -3.76 -1.40 3.27
N THR A 251 -2.55 -1.31 3.84
CA THR A 251 -1.93 -0.04 4.21
C THR A 251 -0.65 0.11 3.41
N ILE A 252 -0.59 1.13 2.57
CA ILE A 252 0.57 1.47 1.75
C ILE A 252 1.19 2.75 2.31
N ILE A 253 2.48 2.70 2.56
CA ILE A 253 3.22 3.78 3.21
C ILE A 253 4.38 4.21 2.32
N SER A 254 4.36 5.46 1.88
CA SER A 254 5.50 6.10 1.24
C SER A 254 6.45 6.64 2.30
N LEU A 255 7.75 6.39 2.16
CA LEU A 255 8.79 6.75 3.12
C LEU A 255 10.01 7.33 2.42
N ASN A 256 10.77 8.16 3.14
CA ASN A 256 12.15 8.48 2.81
C ASN A 256 13.10 7.85 3.83
N VAL A 257 14.13 7.19 3.31
CA VAL A 257 15.21 6.57 4.07
C VAL A 257 16.45 7.43 3.94
N LEU A 258 17.02 7.83 5.07
CA LEU A 258 18.20 8.66 5.16
C LEU A 258 19.48 7.84 4.98
N ALA A 259 20.56 8.51 4.58
CA ALA A 259 21.90 7.94 4.69
C ALA A 259 22.25 7.66 6.17
N GLN A 260 23.23 6.78 6.39
CA GLN A 260 23.70 6.43 7.74
C GLN A 260 24.28 7.63 8.49
#